data_AF-A0AAC8XL41-F1
#
_entry.id   AF-A0AAC8XL41-F1
#
_cell.length_a   1.000
_cell.length_b   1.000
_cell.length_c   1.000
_cell.angle_alpha   90.00
_cell.angle_beta   90.00
_cell.angle_gamma   90.00
#
_symmetry.space_group_name_H-M   'P 1'
#
loop_
_entity.id
_entity.type
_entity.pdbx_description
1 polymer ?
#
loop_
_entity_poly.entity_id
_entity_poly.type
_entity_poly.pdbx_seq_one_letter_code
_entity_poly.pdbx_strand_id
1 'polypeptide(L)' 'MKLKTSVLCHQFDDKSGVLLYDTSTDISVLLNWEECASLQHDDDGGVRVRFSDSVVADLTRKGFLLGT' A
#
# COMPACT_ATOMS: atom_id res chain seq x y z
N MET A 1 -4.23 9.16 -4.20
CA MET A 1 -4.01 8.11 -5.20
C MET A 1 -4.66 6.82 -4.72
N LYS A 2 -5.06 5.93 -5.61
CA LYS A 2 -5.65 4.62 -5.25
C LYS A 2 -4.65 3.52 -5.53
N LEU A 3 -4.63 2.44 -4.74
CA LEU A 3 -3.90 1.24 -5.13
C LEU A 3 -4.53 0.66 -6.40
N LYS A 4 -3.71 0.05 -7.26
CA LYS A 4 -4.24 -0.80 -8.34
C LYS A 4 -5.10 -1.91 -7.75
N THR A 5 -6.12 -2.32 -8.49
CA THR A 5 -6.99 -3.45 -8.11
C THR A 5 -6.24 -4.79 -8.02
N SER A 6 -5.10 -4.92 -8.69
CA SER A 6 -4.20 -6.09 -8.59
C SER A 6 -3.31 -6.07 -7.35
N VAL A 7 -3.28 -4.97 -6.58
CA VAL A 7 -2.43 -4.86 -5.41
C VAL A 7 -3.17 -5.34 -4.18
N LEU A 8 -2.63 -6.41 -3.58
CA LEU A 8 -3.01 -6.90 -2.27
C LEU A 8 -2.22 -6.17 -1.20
N CYS A 9 -2.86 -5.99 -0.04
CA CYS A 9 -2.26 -5.34 1.11
C CYS A 9 -2.39 -6.24 2.34
N HIS A 10 -1.29 -6.46 3.04
CA HIS A 10 -1.25 -7.24 4.27
C HIS A 10 -0.52 -6.46 5.36
N GLN A 11 -1.17 -6.23 6.49
CA GLN A 11 -0.56 -5.65 7.68
C GLN A 11 -0.11 -6.77 8.61
N PHE A 12 1.13 -6.69 9.10
CA PHE A 12 1.64 -7.66 10.06
C PHE A 12 1.12 -7.35 11.48
N ASP A 13 0.74 -8.39 12.22
CA ASP A 13 0.20 -8.27 13.58
C ASP A 13 1.19 -7.67 14.58
N ASP A 14 2.49 -7.89 14.35
CA ASP A 14 3.58 -7.33 15.14
C ASP A 14 3.85 -5.84 14.85
N LYS A 15 3.08 -5.24 13.94
CA LYS A 15 3.21 -3.85 13.47
C LYS A 15 4.58 -3.54 12.86
N SER A 16 5.31 -4.55 12.40
CA SER A 16 6.58 -4.37 11.69
C SER A 16 6.40 -3.60 10.38
N GLY A 17 5.23 -3.69 9.76
CA GLY A 17 4.94 -2.97 8.53
C GLY A 17 3.71 -3.43 7.78
N VAL A 18 3.68 -3.07 6.50
CA VAL A 18 2.67 -3.43 5.52
C VAL A 18 3.33 -3.97 4.27
N LEU A 19 2.93 -5.15 3.83
CA LEU A 19 3.30 -5.74 2.56
C LEU A 19 2.31 -5.31 1.48
N LEU A 20 2.81 -4.73 0.40
CA LEU A 20 2.09 -4.53 -0.85
C LEU A 20 2.56 -5.56 -1.86
N TYR A 21 1.65 -6.31 -2.47
CA TYR A 21 1.95 -7.31 -3.49
C TYR A 21 1.09 -7.07 -4.72
N ASP A 22 1.71 -6.79 -5.87
CA ASP A 22 1.02 -6.65 -7.15
C ASP A 22 0.97 -8.00 -7.88
N THR A 23 -0.21 -8.61 -7.90
CA THR A 23 -0.41 -9.93 -8.53
C THR A 23 -0.25 -9.89 -10.05
N SER A 24 -0.26 -8.71 -10.67
CA SER A 24 -0.11 -8.56 -12.12
C SER A 24 1.36 -8.53 -12.58
N THR A 25 2.26 -8.08 -11.71
CA THR A 25 3.69 -7.94 -12.00
C THR A 25 4.57 -8.90 -11.19
N ASP A 26 4.00 -9.57 -10.20
CA ASP A 26 4.70 -10.44 -9.23
C ASP A 26 5.78 -9.69 -8.44
N ILE A 27 5.53 -8.42 -8.13
CA ILE A 27 6.43 -7.56 -7.37
C ILE A 27 5.83 -7.28 -6.00
N SER A 28 6.65 -7.38 -4.97
CA SER A 28 6.30 -7.02 -3.59
C SER A 28 7.13 -5.86 -3.06
N VAL A 29 6.52 -5.02 -2.22
CA VAL A 29 7.20 -3.98 -1.45
C VAL A 29 6.79 -4.12 0.02
N LEU A 30 7.78 -4.22 0.90
CA LEU A 30 7.58 -4.13 2.34
C LEU A 30 7.79 -2.69 2.78
N LEU A 31 6.76 -2.09 3.36
CA LEU A 31 6.81 -0.76 3.97
C LEU A 31 6.89 -0.92 5.47
N ASN A 32 7.78 -0.19 6.14
CA ASN A 32 7.80 -0.15 7.58
C ASN A 32 6.63 0.69 8.14
N TRP A 33 6.43 0.66 9.46
CA TRP A 33 5.34 1.40 10.11
C TRP A 33 5.46 2.93 9.94
N GLU A 34 6.66 3.48 9.84
CA GLU A 34 6.87 4.93 9.63
C GLU A 34 6.50 5.35 8.19
N GLU A 35 6.65 4.45 7.24
CA GLU A 35 6.29 4.61 5.82
C GLU A 35 4.78 4.43 5.57
N CYS A 36 4.09 3.71 6.46
CA CYS A 36 2.64 3.49 6.42
C CYS A 36 1.93 4.30 7.51
N ALA A 37 1.52 5.53 7.17
CA ALA A 37 0.91 6.47 8.11
C ALA A 37 -0.41 5.98 8.73
N SER A 38 -1.21 5.18 8.02
CA SER A 38 -2.39 4.51 8.59
C SER A 38 -3.00 3.49 7.64
N LEU A 39 -3.49 2.36 8.17
CA LEU A 39 -4.39 1.45 7.49
C LEU A 39 -5.77 1.54 8.16
N GLN A 40 -6.80 1.94 7.41
CA GLN A 40 -8.17 2.07 7.89
C GLN A 40 -9.08 1.17 7.06
N HIS A 41 -9.88 0.35 7.74
CA HIS A 41 -11.00 -0.33 7.09
C HIS A 41 -12.11 0.69 6.90
N ASP A 42 -12.58 0.82 5.67
CA ASP A 42 -13.79 1.56 5.34
C ASP A 42 -15.01 0.69 5.70
N ASP A 43 -16.12 1.30 6.06
CA ASP A 43 -17.35 0.58 6.46
C ASP A 43 -17.89 -0.31 5.32
N ASP A 44 -17.49 -0.02 4.08
CA ASP A 44 -17.80 -0.79 2.87
C ASP A 44 -16.86 -1.99 2.63
N GLY A 45 -16.00 -2.35 3.60
CA GLY A 45 -15.03 -3.45 3.48
C GLY A 45 -13.80 -3.12 2.63
N GLY A 46 -13.65 -1.86 2.21
CA GLY A 46 -12.45 -1.36 1.56
C GLY A 46 -11.32 -1.12 2.56
N VAL A 47 -10.07 -1.13 2.10
CA VAL A 47 -8.92 -0.71 2.90
C VAL A 47 -8.39 0.61 2.36
N ARG A 48 -8.35 1.64 3.20
CA ARG A 48 -7.66 2.90 2.93
C ARG A 48 -6.28 2.87 3.56
N VAL A 49 -5.26 2.96 2.73
CA VAL A 49 -3.88 3.09 3.17
C VAL A 49 -3.40 4.51 2.92
N ARG A 50 -2.82 5.14 3.94
CA ARG A 50 -2.14 6.44 3.81
C ARG A 50 -0.64 6.20 3.87
N PHE A 51 0.06 6.68 2.85
CA PHE A 51 1.52 6.63 2.74
C PHE A 51 2.11 8.01 3.00
N SER A 52 3.37 8.07 3.42
CA SER A 52 4.13 9.32 3.43
C SER A 52 4.43 9.80 2.00
N ASP A 53 4.68 11.11 1.82
CA ASP A 53 4.88 11.69 0.48
C ASP A 53 6.06 11.05 -0.30
N SER A 54 7.13 10.68 0.41
CA SER A 54 8.28 9.99 -0.18
C SER A 54 7.93 8.60 -0.71
N VAL A 55 7.07 7.88 0.02
CA VAL A 55 6.58 6.54 -0.35
C VAL A 55 5.58 6.65 -1.51
N VAL A 56 4.71 7.65 -1.52
CA VAL A 56 3.77 7.89 -2.63
C VAL A 56 4.54 8.05 -3.96
N ALA A 57 5.62 8.83 -3.98
CA ALA A 57 6.42 9.02 -5.18
C ALA A 57 7.06 7.71 -5.67
N ASP A 58 7.64 6.92 -4.75
CA ASP A 58 8.27 5.64 -5.10
C ASP A 58 7.24 4.60 -5.58
N LEU A 59 6.10 4.47 -4.88
CA LEU A 59 5.03 3.55 -5.26
C LEU A 59 4.38 3.93 -6.59
N THR A 60 4.29 5.24 -6.90
CA THR A 60 3.84 5.71 -8.23
C THR A 60 4.82 5.29 -9.31
N ARG A 61 6.13 5.52 -9.10
CA ARG A 61 7.18 5.12 -10.04
C ARG A 61 7.22 3.61 -10.26
N LYS A 62 6.99 2.82 -9.21
CA LYS A 62 6.89 1.36 -9.26
C LYS A 62 5.54 0.86 -9.81
N GLY A 63 4.60 1.76 -10.04
CA GLY A 63 3.31 1.45 -10.64
C GLY A 63 2.30 0.77 -9.71
N PHE A 64 2.44 0.87 -8.39
CA PHE A 64 1.48 0.33 -7.42
C PHE A 64 0.22 1.20 -7.29
N LEU A 65 0.32 2.49 -7.65
CA LEU A 65 -0.74 3.48 -7.52
C LEU A 65 -1.35 3.84 -8.88
N LEU A 66 -2.67 4.00 -8.91
CA LEU A 66 -3.45 4.56 -10.00
C LEU A 66 -3.63 6.07 -9.82
N GLY A 67 -3.18 6.81 -10.84
CA GLY A 67 -3.59 8.18 -11.17
C GLY A 67 -2.83 9.31 -10.48
N THR A 68 -2.75 10.43 -11.20
CA THR A 68 -3.55 11.61 -10.81
C THR A 68 -4.96 11.42 -11.34
#